data_AF-A0A1I6LDV5-F1
#
_entry.id   AF-A0A1I6LDV5-F1
#
_cell.length_a   1.000
_cell.length_b   1.000
_cell.length_c   1.000
_cell.angle_alpha   90.00
_cell.angle_beta   90.00
_cell.angle_gamma   90.00
#
_symmetry.space_group_name_H-M   'P 1'
#
loop_
_entity.id
_entity.type
_entity.pdbx_description
1 polymer ?
#
loop_
_entity_poly.entity_id
_entity_poly.type
_entity_poly.pdbx_seq_one_letter_code
_entity_poly.pdbx_strand_id
1 'polypeptide(L)'
;MTVVLCGVGADTGNVRPVPKVDSDGRFEYVPIPEKGPTTEAATYGSLDSRFSDGPLAAILDGVRPGSDGDWVTDPDAIASQPVHRDPNLDALTYGEHRPAYVAALRDLDPGDVVAFYAGFPGPESEYKHRYLFGYFTVAERPVVLEPDDDLDAKRAVLENHPENAHAKRFAAHGDLYYHDPEFTDRMDPVVIVPGEEPGGLLERAIRLSDSRRGPNYYMDDGVESELSPCRSGADGCHLGGFKPAVRCDVDSEAFLEFVQSATDDVSRVRTTVG
;
A
#
# COMPACT_ATOMS: atom_id res chain seq x y z
N MET A 1 -19.25 1.83 10.06
CA MET A 1 -17.81 2.07 9.89
C MET A 1 -17.18 0.76 9.49
N THR A 2 -16.37 0.76 8.44
CA THR A 2 -15.78 -0.43 7.84
C THR A 2 -14.29 -0.23 7.66
N VAL A 3 -13.52 -1.30 7.80
CA VAL A 3 -12.09 -1.30 7.49
C VAL A 3 -11.84 -2.08 6.20
N VAL A 4 -11.04 -1.50 5.30
CA VAL A 4 -10.56 -2.18 4.10
C VAL A 4 -9.05 -2.31 4.18
N LEU A 5 -8.56 -3.56 4.19
CA LEU A 5 -7.14 -3.87 4.09
C LEU A 5 -6.76 -3.97 2.60
N CYS A 6 -5.85 -3.12 2.15
CA CYS A 6 -5.35 -3.04 0.79
C CYS A 6 -3.93 -3.60 0.68
N GLY A 7 -3.78 -4.63 -0.14
CA GLY A 7 -2.51 -5.25 -0.47
C GLY A 7 -1.71 -4.44 -1.50
N VAL A 8 -0.69 -3.72 -1.03
CA VAL A 8 0.09 -2.75 -1.83
C VAL A 8 1.59 -2.87 -1.54
N GLY A 9 2.38 -1.88 -1.96
CA GLY A 9 3.81 -1.77 -1.69
C GLY A 9 4.71 -2.60 -2.60
N ALA A 10 5.97 -2.17 -2.70
CA ALA A 10 6.96 -2.84 -3.52
C ALA A 10 7.25 -4.27 -3.05
N ASP A 11 7.44 -5.15 -4.02
CA ASP A 11 7.81 -6.54 -3.78
C ASP A 11 8.84 -7.01 -4.81
N THR A 12 9.04 -8.33 -4.89
CA THR A 12 10.00 -8.98 -5.79
C THR A 12 9.77 -8.67 -7.26
N GLY A 13 8.59 -8.17 -7.63
CA GLY A 13 8.29 -7.71 -8.97
C GLY A 13 8.96 -6.38 -9.33
N ASN A 14 9.30 -5.55 -8.35
CA ASN A 14 9.62 -4.13 -8.59
C ASN A 14 10.92 -3.66 -7.98
N VAL A 15 11.34 -4.23 -6.85
CA VAL A 15 12.55 -3.79 -6.14
C VAL A 15 13.35 -4.99 -5.65
N ARG A 16 14.66 -4.81 -5.55
CA ARG A 16 15.57 -5.74 -4.87
C ARG A 16 16.67 -4.95 -4.13
N PRO A 17 17.02 -5.33 -2.89
CA PRO A 17 16.28 -6.28 -2.05
C PRO A 17 14.86 -5.77 -1.73
N VAL A 18 13.95 -6.69 -1.41
CA VAL A 18 12.63 -6.32 -0.87
C VAL A 18 12.80 -5.88 0.59
N PRO A 19 12.13 -4.82 1.05
CA PRO A 19 12.18 -4.41 2.44
C PRO A 19 11.84 -5.55 3.39
N LYS A 20 12.50 -5.56 4.55
CA LYS A 20 12.33 -6.58 5.59
C LYS A 20 11.76 -5.94 6.86
N VAL A 21 11.13 -6.77 7.68
CA VAL A 21 10.77 -6.43 9.06
C VAL A 21 11.86 -7.01 9.97
N ASP A 22 12.45 -6.18 10.82
CA ASP A 22 13.46 -6.62 11.79
C ASP A 22 12.83 -7.18 13.08
N SER A 23 13.67 -7.60 14.03
CA SER A 23 13.21 -8.14 15.32
C SER A 23 12.53 -7.12 16.22
N ASP A 24 12.72 -5.83 15.97
CA ASP A 24 12.05 -4.73 16.66
C ASP A 24 10.75 -4.31 15.97
N GLY A 25 10.34 -5.01 14.90
CA GLY A 25 9.17 -4.70 14.08
C GLY A 25 9.36 -3.51 13.13
N ARG A 26 10.60 -3.01 12.99
CA ARG A 26 10.91 -1.86 12.12
C ARG A 26 10.98 -2.31 10.67
N PHE A 27 10.64 -1.40 9.77
CA PHE A 27 10.57 -1.68 8.34
C PHE A 27 10.70 -0.40 7.52
N GLU A 28 11.20 -0.52 6.28
CA GLU A 28 11.16 0.56 5.31
C GLU A 28 9.94 0.44 4.40
N TYR A 29 9.16 1.51 4.29
CA TYR A 29 8.15 1.59 3.23
C TYR A 29 8.81 2.09 1.96
N VAL A 30 8.97 1.19 0.99
CA VAL A 30 9.49 1.51 -0.33
C VAL A 30 8.31 1.51 -1.32
N PRO A 31 7.93 2.66 -1.89
CA PRO A 31 6.93 2.73 -2.94
C PRO A 31 7.40 1.98 -4.20
N ILE A 32 6.46 1.55 -5.05
CA ILE A 32 6.82 0.96 -6.34
C ILE A 32 7.42 2.05 -7.27
N PRO A 33 8.29 1.70 -8.23
CA PRO A 33 8.77 2.65 -9.22
C PRO A 33 7.61 3.09 -10.12
N GLU A 34 7.57 4.37 -10.48
CA GLU A 34 6.63 4.84 -11.50
C GLU A 34 6.98 4.25 -12.87
N LYS A 35 5.95 3.87 -13.63
CA LYS A 35 6.07 3.10 -14.88
C LYS A 35 5.97 3.95 -16.15
N GLY A 36 5.64 5.23 -16.04
CA GLY A 36 5.43 6.12 -17.18
C GLY A 36 5.56 7.60 -16.81
N PRO A 37 5.21 8.51 -17.72
CA PRO A 37 5.09 9.95 -17.43
C PRO A 37 4.41 10.27 -16.08
N THR A 38 4.99 11.18 -15.32
CA THR A 38 4.40 11.63 -14.05
C THR A 38 4.94 13.01 -13.73
N THR A 39 4.16 13.81 -13.00
CA THR A 39 4.64 15.03 -12.37
C THR A 39 5.21 14.79 -10.96
N GLU A 40 5.34 13.53 -10.52
CA GLU A 40 5.98 13.20 -9.24
C GLU A 40 7.44 13.66 -9.24
N ALA A 41 7.76 14.53 -8.28
CA ALA A 41 9.11 15.04 -8.09
C ALA A 41 9.93 14.15 -7.14
N ALA A 42 9.26 13.33 -6.31
CA ALA A 42 9.94 12.38 -5.44
C ALA A 42 10.57 11.24 -6.25
N THR A 43 11.84 10.97 -5.98
CA THR A 43 12.59 9.84 -6.51
C THR A 43 13.14 8.99 -5.36
N TYR A 44 13.67 7.80 -5.65
CA TYR A 44 14.35 7.02 -4.60
C TYR A 44 15.57 7.76 -4.03
N GLY A 45 16.19 8.67 -4.78
CA GLY A 45 17.31 9.48 -4.32
C GLY A 45 16.91 10.69 -3.47
N SER A 46 15.64 11.10 -3.49
CA SER A 46 15.15 12.26 -2.73
C SER A 46 14.40 11.87 -1.44
N LEU A 47 13.95 10.62 -1.33
CA LEU A 47 13.24 10.11 -0.16
C LEU A 47 14.24 9.50 0.83
N ASP A 48 14.21 9.93 2.09
CA ASP A 48 15.08 9.42 3.14
C ASP A 48 14.66 8.03 3.62
N SER A 49 15.64 7.18 3.93
CA SER A 49 15.42 5.94 4.68
C SER A 49 15.17 6.29 6.15
N ARG A 50 14.21 5.61 6.79
CA ARG A 50 13.87 5.82 8.20
C ARG A 50 14.90 5.21 9.16
N PHE A 51 15.57 4.14 8.73
CA PHE A 51 16.41 3.29 9.56
C PHE A 51 17.82 3.08 9.00
N SER A 52 18.14 3.64 7.83
CA SER A 52 19.49 3.65 7.25
C SER A 52 19.94 5.09 7.01
N ASP A 53 21.25 5.30 6.98
CA ASP A 53 21.81 6.60 6.62
C ASP A 53 21.65 6.84 5.11
N GLY A 54 20.93 7.90 4.75
CA GLY A 54 20.79 8.35 3.36
C GLY A 54 19.45 8.00 2.71
N PRO A 55 19.34 8.19 1.38
CA PRO A 55 18.08 8.04 0.67
C PRO A 55 17.70 6.56 0.43
N LEU A 56 16.45 6.28 0.09
CA LEU A 56 15.97 4.94 -0.26
C LEU A 56 16.79 4.29 -1.39
N ALA A 57 17.35 5.08 -2.31
CA ALA A 57 18.24 4.57 -3.35
C ALA A 57 19.48 3.85 -2.79
N ALA A 58 19.96 4.23 -1.60
CA ALA A 58 21.14 3.63 -0.97
C ALA A 58 20.88 2.21 -0.46
N ILE A 59 19.62 1.82 -0.26
CA ILE A 59 19.23 0.48 0.23
C ILE A 59 18.70 -0.43 -0.88
N LEU A 60 18.80 -0.01 -2.16
CA LEU A 60 18.28 -0.72 -3.32
C LEU A 60 19.41 -1.11 -4.29
N ASP A 61 19.46 -2.40 -4.63
CA ASP A 61 20.37 -2.96 -5.65
C ASP A 61 19.75 -2.94 -7.06
N GLY A 62 18.44 -2.74 -7.14
CA GLY A 62 17.76 -2.60 -8.41
C GLY A 62 16.28 -2.28 -8.30
N VAL A 63 15.80 -1.59 -9.32
CA VAL A 63 14.39 -1.23 -9.49
C VAL A 63 13.91 -1.65 -10.86
N ARG A 64 12.63 -1.95 -10.99
CA ARG A 64 12.03 -2.39 -12.25
C ARG A 64 10.69 -1.69 -12.46
N PRO A 65 10.70 -0.57 -13.21
CA PRO A 65 9.49 0.09 -13.70
C PRO A 65 8.67 -0.87 -14.57
N GLY A 66 7.50 -1.28 -14.08
CA GLY A 66 6.68 -2.32 -14.71
C GLY A 66 7.23 -3.73 -14.50
N SER A 67 6.43 -4.64 -13.95
CA SER A 67 6.88 -5.95 -13.46
C SER A 67 7.51 -6.88 -14.52
N ASP A 68 7.35 -6.58 -15.81
CA ASP A 68 7.86 -7.36 -16.94
C ASP A 68 9.07 -6.72 -17.65
N GLY A 69 9.53 -5.54 -17.19
CA GLY A 69 10.65 -4.81 -17.77
C GLY A 69 12.04 -5.33 -17.37
N ASP A 70 13.07 -4.62 -17.82
CA ASP A 70 14.46 -4.87 -17.39
C ASP A 70 14.73 -4.27 -16.01
N TRP A 71 15.65 -4.90 -15.27
CA TRP A 71 16.13 -4.35 -14.01
C TRP A 71 17.08 -3.18 -14.27
N VAL A 72 16.76 -2.03 -13.70
CA VAL A 72 17.67 -0.89 -13.57
C VAL A 72 18.55 -1.14 -12.35
N THR A 73 19.87 -1.24 -12.57
CA THR A 73 20.87 -1.49 -11.51
C THR A 73 21.94 -0.42 -11.42
N ASP A 74 21.92 0.56 -12.33
CA ASP A 74 22.82 1.71 -12.26
C ASP A 74 22.41 2.60 -11.08
N PRO A 75 23.30 2.92 -10.12
CA PRO A 75 22.92 3.66 -8.91
C PRO A 75 22.34 5.05 -9.18
N ASP A 76 22.87 5.78 -10.16
CA ASP A 76 22.39 7.13 -10.50
C ASP A 76 21.00 7.06 -11.15
N ALA A 77 20.76 6.03 -11.98
CA ALA A 77 19.44 5.75 -12.54
C ALA A 77 18.43 5.33 -11.46
N ILE A 78 18.82 4.49 -10.49
CA ILE A 78 17.97 4.15 -9.33
C ILE A 78 17.61 5.42 -8.55
N ALA A 79 18.61 6.26 -8.23
CA ALA A 79 18.39 7.50 -7.49
C ALA A 79 17.48 8.49 -8.22
N SER A 80 17.53 8.51 -9.55
CA SER A 80 16.72 9.41 -10.38
C SER A 80 15.34 8.85 -10.73
N GLN A 81 15.06 7.57 -10.45
CA GLN A 81 13.79 6.93 -10.77
C GLN A 81 12.65 7.52 -9.92
N PRO A 82 11.60 8.10 -10.55
CA PRO A 82 10.43 8.56 -9.84
C PRO A 82 9.70 7.40 -9.16
N VAL A 83 9.15 7.67 -7.99
CA VAL A 83 8.33 6.71 -7.24
C VAL A 83 6.85 6.87 -7.58
N HIS A 84 6.07 5.81 -7.35
CA HIS A 84 4.62 5.85 -7.38
C HIS A 84 4.11 5.72 -5.94
N ARG A 85 3.85 6.87 -5.30
CA ARG A 85 3.36 6.95 -3.92
C ARG A 85 1.86 6.67 -3.87
N ASP A 86 1.53 5.39 -3.79
CA ASP A 86 0.15 4.92 -3.75
C ASP A 86 0.03 3.65 -2.86
N PRO A 87 -0.21 3.80 -1.55
CA PRO A 87 -0.64 5.02 -0.85
C PRO A 87 0.44 6.10 -0.71
N ASN A 88 0.02 7.36 -0.65
CA ASN A 88 0.82 8.46 -0.14
C ASN A 88 0.43 8.71 1.32
N LEU A 89 1.24 8.20 2.24
CA LEU A 89 0.96 8.24 3.68
C LEU A 89 1.36 9.57 4.35
N ASP A 90 2.08 10.46 3.65
CA ASP A 90 2.35 11.81 4.13
C ASP A 90 1.17 12.75 3.84
N ALA A 91 0.55 12.56 2.66
CA ALA A 91 -0.61 13.33 2.22
C ALA A 91 -1.96 12.64 2.47
N LEU A 92 -1.93 11.43 3.06
CA LEU A 92 -3.09 10.59 3.37
C LEU A 92 -4.04 10.44 2.18
N THR A 93 -3.53 9.90 1.08
CA THR A 93 -4.34 9.61 -0.11
C THR A 93 -3.97 8.27 -0.71
N TYR A 94 -4.94 7.62 -1.32
CA TYR A 94 -4.75 6.38 -2.06
C TYR A 94 -5.61 6.36 -3.33
N GLY A 95 -5.09 5.82 -4.41
CA GLY A 95 -5.82 5.56 -5.64
C GLY A 95 -5.69 4.11 -6.07
N GLU A 96 -6.70 3.60 -6.76
CA GLU A 96 -6.72 2.20 -7.15
C GLU A 96 -7.59 1.97 -8.37
N HIS A 97 -7.22 0.99 -9.19
CA HIS A 97 -7.90 0.66 -10.46
C HIS A 97 -8.27 -0.82 -10.55
N ARG A 98 -7.68 -1.69 -9.72
CA ARG A 98 -7.98 -3.12 -9.70
C ARG A 98 -9.46 -3.32 -9.36
N PRO A 99 -10.26 -4.00 -10.19
CA PRO A 99 -11.72 -4.04 -10.02
C PRO A 99 -12.20 -4.49 -8.64
N ALA A 100 -11.54 -5.49 -8.04
CA ALA A 100 -11.89 -5.99 -6.71
C ALA A 100 -11.63 -4.95 -5.60
N TYR A 101 -10.61 -4.11 -5.77
CA TYR A 101 -10.29 -3.04 -4.83
C TYR A 101 -11.20 -1.83 -5.05
N VAL A 102 -11.43 -1.43 -6.30
CA VAL A 102 -12.39 -0.36 -6.62
C VAL A 102 -13.76 -0.69 -6.05
N ALA A 103 -14.22 -1.93 -6.21
CA ALA A 103 -15.46 -2.41 -5.60
C ALA A 103 -15.40 -2.45 -4.06
N ALA A 104 -14.22 -2.58 -3.45
CA ALA A 104 -14.03 -2.55 -2.01
C ALA A 104 -14.10 -1.12 -1.43
N LEU A 105 -13.54 -0.17 -2.17
CA LEU A 105 -13.29 1.21 -1.72
C LEU A 105 -14.41 2.18 -2.07
N ARG A 106 -15.11 2.00 -3.20
CA ARG A 106 -16.10 3.00 -3.70
C ARG A 106 -17.27 3.29 -2.76
N ASP A 107 -17.57 2.38 -1.85
CA ASP A 107 -18.72 2.48 -0.95
C ASP A 107 -18.33 2.93 0.46
N LEU A 108 -17.07 3.36 0.67
CA LEU A 108 -16.64 3.85 1.98
C LEU A 108 -17.28 5.21 2.32
N ASP A 109 -17.57 5.39 3.60
CA ASP A 109 -18.06 6.62 4.19
C ASP A 109 -16.95 7.33 4.99
N PRO A 110 -17.06 8.65 5.20
CA PRO A 110 -16.18 9.35 6.14
C PRO A 110 -16.17 8.68 7.52
N GLY A 111 -14.97 8.51 8.08
CA GLY A 111 -14.74 7.77 9.32
C GLY A 111 -14.46 6.26 9.15
N ASP A 112 -14.62 5.71 7.95
CA ASP A 112 -14.10 4.36 7.63
C ASP A 112 -12.56 4.35 7.61
N VAL A 113 -11.93 3.18 7.56
CA VAL A 113 -10.46 3.06 7.52
C VAL A 113 -10.01 2.33 6.27
N VAL A 114 -8.97 2.88 5.62
CA VAL A 114 -8.17 2.14 4.64
C VAL A 114 -6.82 1.83 5.27
N ALA A 115 -6.52 0.54 5.39
CA ALA A 115 -5.29 0.04 5.97
C ALA A 115 -4.45 -0.68 4.91
N PHE A 116 -3.12 -0.55 4.97
CA PHE A 116 -2.22 -1.00 3.92
C PHE A 116 -1.30 -2.09 4.43
N TYR A 117 -1.25 -3.19 3.67
CA TYR A 117 -0.38 -4.31 4.00
C TYR A 117 0.48 -4.75 2.82
N ALA A 118 1.66 -5.25 3.14
CA ALA A 118 2.65 -5.69 2.16
C ALA A 118 3.28 -7.02 2.58
N GLY A 119 4.04 -7.62 1.66
CA GLY A 119 4.73 -8.88 1.90
C GLY A 119 6.20 -8.65 2.24
N PHE A 120 6.58 -8.79 3.50
CA PHE A 120 7.96 -8.60 3.96
C PHE A 120 8.54 -9.88 4.54
N PRO A 121 9.81 -10.22 4.27
CA PRO A 121 10.56 -11.18 5.07
C PRO A 121 10.60 -10.71 6.54
N GLY A 122 10.49 -11.66 7.45
CA GLY A 122 10.60 -11.40 8.88
C GLY A 122 12.02 -11.66 9.41
N PRO A 123 12.28 -11.36 10.70
CA PRO A 123 13.59 -11.56 11.30
C PRO A 123 14.02 -13.03 11.39
N GLU A 124 13.05 -13.95 11.42
CA GLU A 124 13.28 -15.39 11.61
C GLU A 124 13.55 -16.13 10.29
N SER A 125 13.13 -15.58 9.14
CA SER A 125 13.28 -16.26 7.86
C SER A 125 13.07 -15.33 6.67
N GLU A 126 13.61 -15.75 5.52
CA GLU A 126 13.35 -15.11 4.22
C GLU A 126 11.93 -15.38 3.69
N TYR A 127 11.14 -16.21 4.37
CA TYR A 127 9.73 -16.38 4.04
C TYR A 127 8.98 -15.09 4.35
N LYS A 128 8.20 -14.61 3.38
CA LYS A 128 7.45 -13.36 3.53
C LYS A 128 6.23 -13.59 4.41
N HIS A 129 5.92 -12.67 5.29
CA HIS A 129 4.60 -12.58 5.92
C HIS A 129 3.87 -11.34 5.43
N ARG A 130 2.56 -11.29 5.66
CA ARG A 130 1.74 -10.12 5.41
C ARG A 130 1.80 -9.23 6.64
N TYR A 131 2.24 -8.01 6.45
CA TYR A 131 2.37 -7.03 7.51
C TYR A 131 1.55 -5.79 7.16
N LEU A 132 0.70 -5.37 8.09
CA LEU A 132 0.11 -4.04 8.10
C LEU A 132 1.23 -3.04 8.38
N PHE A 133 1.31 -1.98 7.58
CA PHE A 133 2.40 -1.02 7.64
C PHE A 133 1.94 0.45 7.71
N GLY A 134 0.68 0.72 7.40
CA GLY A 134 0.12 2.07 7.43
C GLY A 134 -1.39 2.02 7.31
N TYR A 135 -2.05 3.13 7.60
CA TYR A 135 -3.49 3.30 7.40
C TYR A 135 -3.84 4.78 7.34
N PHE A 136 -5.08 5.10 7.01
CA PHE A 136 -5.67 6.40 7.32
C PHE A 136 -7.19 6.27 7.49
N THR A 137 -7.78 7.28 8.13
CA THR A 137 -9.22 7.43 8.22
C THR A 137 -9.74 8.11 6.96
N VAL A 138 -10.85 7.64 6.40
CA VAL A 138 -11.47 8.22 5.20
C VAL A 138 -12.05 9.58 5.55
N ALA A 139 -11.59 10.65 4.90
CA ALA A 139 -12.02 12.01 5.18
C ALA A 139 -13.32 12.38 4.46
N GLU A 140 -13.43 11.94 3.21
CA GLU A 140 -14.55 12.22 2.32
C GLU A 140 -14.92 10.97 1.54
N ARG A 141 -16.15 10.92 1.00
CA ARG A 141 -16.57 9.80 0.14
C ARG A 141 -15.58 9.62 -1.02
N PRO A 142 -15.12 8.40 -1.30
CA PRO A 142 -14.22 8.15 -2.42
C PRO A 142 -14.82 8.60 -3.75
N VAL A 143 -13.99 9.17 -4.61
CA VAL A 143 -14.38 9.57 -5.95
C VAL A 143 -14.02 8.47 -6.91
N VAL A 144 -14.98 8.02 -7.72
CA VAL A 144 -14.75 7.06 -8.79
C VAL A 144 -14.74 7.79 -10.11
N LEU A 145 -13.64 7.69 -10.84
CA LEU A 145 -13.48 8.18 -12.19
C LEU A 145 -13.71 7.00 -13.14
N GLU A 146 -14.78 7.08 -13.93
CA GLU A 146 -15.10 6.07 -14.92
C GLU A 146 -14.31 6.35 -16.22
N PRO A 147 -13.97 5.33 -17.02
CA PRO A 147 -13.20 5.52 -18.25
C PRO A 147 -13.84 6.50 -19.23
N ASP A 148 -15.17 6.47 -19.33
CA ASP A 148 -15.96 7.29 -20.25
C ASP A 148 -16.29 8.70 -19.70
N ASP A 149 -15.84 9.04 -18.48
CA ASP A 149 -16.04 10.39 -17.94
C ASP A 149 -15.34 11.45 -18.81
N ASP A 150 -15.96 12.63 -18.88
CA ASP A 150 -15.42 13.79 -19.59
C ASP A 150 -14.05 14.23 -19.02
N LEU A 151 -13.11 14.58 -19.89
CA LEU A 151 -11.74 14.93 -19.49
C LEU A 151 -11.66 16.19 -18.63
N ASP A 152 -12.52 17.19 -18.86
CA ASP A 152 -12.54 18.40 -18.03
C ASP A 152 -13.12 18.10 -16.65
N ALA A 153 -14.11 17.20 -16.57
CA ALA A 153 -14.63 16.70 -15.29
C ALA A 153 -13.57 15.91 -14.51
N LYS A 154 -12.87 14.97 -15.16
CA LYS A 154 -11.73 14.23 -14.56
C LYS A 154 -10.67 15.21 -14.04
N ARG A 155 -10.30 16.21 -14.84
CA ARG A 155 -9.32 17.24 -14.46
C ARG A 155 -9.76 17.99 -13.20
N ALA A 156 -10.99 18.49 -13.17
CA ALA A 156 -11.51 19.24 -12.03
C ALA A 156 -11.50 18.43 -10.72
N VAL A 157 -11.79 17.12 -10.80
CA VAL A 157 -11.66 16.22 -9.64
C VAL A 157 -10.21 16.08 -9.21
N LEU A 158 -9.32 15.71 -10.14
CA LEU A 158 -7.92 15.40 -9.84
C LEU A 158 -7.12 16.61 -9.36
N GLU A 159 -7.49 17.82 -9.77
CA GLU A 159 -6.92 19.09 -9.26
C GLU A 159 -7.15 19.27 -7.75
N ASN A 160 -8.20 18.66 -7.17
CA ASN A 160 -8.43 18.66 -5.73
C ASN A 160 -7.62 17.57 -4.99
N HIS A 161 -6.96 16.68 -5.71
CA HIS A 161 -6.14 15.59 -5.14
C HIS A 161 -4.71 15.58 -5.72
N PRO A 162 -3.97 16.70 -5.70
CA PRO A 162 -2.70 16.85 -6.42
C PRO A 162 -1.59 15.91 -5.91
N GLU A 163 -1.69 15.46 -4.65
CA GLU A 163 -0.73 14.53 -4.05
C GLU A 163 -1.00 13.06 -4.36
N ASN A 164 -2.15 12.75 -4.99
CA ASN A 164 -2.46 11.40 -5.43
C ASN A 164 -1.65 11.04 -6.68
N ALA A 165 -1.08 9.83 -6.71
CA ALA A 165 -0.23 9.41 -7.82
C ALA A 165 -0.97 9.35 -9.17
N HIS A 166 -2.28 9.08 -9.18
CA HIS A 166 -3.09 9.08 -10.40
C HIS A 166 -3.37 10.49 -10.91
N ALA A 167 -3.50 11.49 -10.02
CA ALA A 167 -3.56 12.90 -10.43
C ALA A 167 -2.24 13.35 -11.09
N LYS A 168 -1.10 12.92 -10.54
CA LYS A 168 0.23 13.21 -11.10
C LYS A 168 0.45 12.55 -12.46
N ARG A 169 -0.07 11.34 -12.67
CA ARG A 169 -0.10 10.68 -13.99
C ARG A 169 -0.96 11.45 -14.98
N PHE A 170 -2.19 11.80 -14.59
CA PHE A 170 -3.11 12.57 -15.43
C PHE A 170 -2.49 13.91 -15.86
N ALA A 171 -1.85 14.63 -14.94
CA ALA A 171 -1.20 15.91 -15.24
C ALA A 171 -0.05 15.80 -16.26
N ALA A 172 0.68 14.68 -16.26
CA ALA A 172 1.78 14.44 -17.19
C ALA A 172 1.36 13.83 -18.53
N HIS A 173 0.35 12.95 -18.51
CA HIS A 173 -0.07 12.16 -19.68
C HIS A 173 -1.25 12.80 -20.43
N GLY A 174 -2.13 13.51 -19.73
CA GLY A 174 -3.36 14.10 -20.27
C GLY A 174 -4.63 13.26 -20.06
N ASP A 175 -4.48 11.99 -19.65
CA ASP A 175 -5.55 11.13 -19.11
C ASP A 175 -4.93 10.14 -18.11
N LEU A 176 -5.76 9.35 -17.44
CA LEU A 176 -5.33 8.23 -16.61
C LEU A 176 -4.88 7.07 -17.51
N TYR A 177 -3.73 6.46 -17.20
CA TYR A 177 -3.23 5.30 -17.96
C TYR A 177 -4.24 4.16 -18.07
N TYR A 178 -5.07 3.97 -17.06
CA TYR A 178 -6.07 2.91 -17.06
C TYR A 178 -7.30 3.24 -17.92
N HIS A 179 -7.32 4.41 -18.56
CA HIS A 179 -8.28 4.81 -19.57
C HIS A 179 -7.64 4.89 -20.98
N ASP A 180 -6.34 4.62 -21.09
CA ASP A 180 -5.62 4.68 -22.36
C ASP A 180 -5.51 3.27 -22.98
N PRO A 181 -6.10 3.01 -24.17
CA PRO A 181 -6.01 1.72 -24.83
C PRO A 181 -4.59 1.38 -25.33
N GLU A 182 -3.70 2.37 -25.52
CA GLU A 182 -2.29 2.09 -25.81
C GLU A 182 -1.56 1.56 -24.57
N PHE A 183 -2.09 1.84 -23.38
CA PHE A 183 -1.52 1.40 -22.11
C PHE A 183 -2.16 0.10 -21.61
N THR A 184 -3.48 -0.06 -21.73
CA THR A 184 -4.21 -1.26 -21.28
C THR A 184 -5.33 -1.63 -22.24
N ASP A 185 -5.39 -2.91 -22.64
CA ASP A 185 -6.48 -3.45 -23.46
C ASP A 185 -7.85 -3.37 -22.77
N ARG A 186 -7.85 -3.24 -21.44
CA ARG A 186 -9.05 -3.08 -20.63
C ARG A 186 -8.98 -1.76 -19.90
N MET A 187 -9.83 -0.84 -20.29
CA MET A 187 -10.05 0.40 -19.56
C MET A 187 -10.82 0.08 -18.29
N ASP A 188 -10.30 0.47 -17.13
CA ASP A 188 -10.89 0.19 -15.82
C ASP A 188 -11.05 1.50 -15.02
N PRO A 189 -12.09 1.62 -14.17
CA PRO A 189 -12.32 2.81 -13.36
C PRO A 189 -11.18 3.01 -12.35
N VAL A 190 -10.92 4.26 -11.99
CA VAL A 190 -9.96 4.63 -10.94
C VAL A 190 -10.70 5.25 -9.77
N VAL A 191 -10.55 4.67 -8.58
CA VAL A 191 -11.04 5.27 -7.32
C VAL A 191 -9.93 6.12 -6.69
N ILE A 192 -10.30 7.27 -6.16
CA ILE A 192 -9.46 8.15 -5.34
C ILE A 192 -10.07 8.21 -3.95
N VAL A 193 -9.28 7.87 -2.95
CA VAL A 193 -9.67 7.87 -1.54
C VAL A 193 -8.91 8.97 -0.82
N PRO A 194 -9.57 10.09 -0.45
CA PRO A 194 -9.01 11.10 0.41
C PRO A 194 -9.06 10.64 1.88
N GLY A 195 -7.93 10.79 2.57
CA GLY A 195 -7.76 10.41 3.97
C GLY A 195 -7.46 11.59 4.88
N GLU A 196 -7.64 11.36 6.17
CA GLU A 196 -7.31 12.26 7.27
C GLU A 196 -6.71 11.49 8.45
N GLU A 197 -6.19 12.23 9.43
CA GLU A 197 -5.74 11.67 10.69
C GLU A 197 -6.95 11.17 11.53
N PRO A 198 -6.80 10.11 12.34
CA PRO A 198 -5.58 9.34 12.55
C PRO A 198 -5.21 8.51 11.31
N GLY A 199 -3.91 8.49 11.03
CA GLY A 199 -3.36 7.84 9.85
C GLY A 199 -1.86 8.03 9.72
N GLY A 200 -1.31 7.53 8.63
CA GLY A 200 0.10 7.59 8.28
C GLY A 200 0.79 6.23 8.34
N LEU A 201 2.12 6.31 8.28
CA LEU A 201 2.99 5.15 8.34
C LEU A 201 3.17 4.69 9.78
N LEU A 202 2.98 3.38 10.03
CA LEU A 202 3.18 2.83 11.37
C LEU A 202 4.66 2.91 11.78
N GLU A 203 4.90 3.10 13.08
CA GLU A 203 6.24 2.98 13.66
C GLU A 203 6.77 1.55 13.57
N ARG A 204 5.87 0.57 13.68
CA ARG A 204 6.17 -0.85 13.59
C ARG A 204 5.16 -1.58 12.73
N ALA A 205 5.65 -2.53 11.96
CA ALA A 205 4.82 -3.42 11.15
C ALA A 205 4.08 -4.41 12.05
N ILE A 206 2.79 -4.62 11.80
CA ILE A 206 1.96 -5.60 12.52
C ILE A 206 1.77 -6.81 11.61
N ARG A 207 2.20 -7.99 12.07
CA ARG A 207 2.05 -9.23 11.30
C ARG A 207 0.58 -9.64 11.26
N LEU A 208 0.02 -9.72 10.06
CA LEU A 208 -1.36 -10.16 9.81
C LEU A 208 -1.47 -11.65 9.53
N SER A 209 -0.44 -12.25 8.91
CA SER A 209 -0.47 -13.66 8.50
C SER A 209 0.30 -14.57 9.44
N ASP A 210 -0.15 -15.81 9.62
CA ASP A 210 0.57 -16.79 10.42
C ASP A 210 1.75 -17.48 9.68
N SER A 211 2.21 -18.60 10.22
CA SER A 211 3.36 -19.38 9.72
C SER A 211 2.97 -20.59 8.87
N ARG A 212 1.69 -20.76 8.51
CA ARG A 212 1.25 -21.88 7.67
C ARG A 212 2.04 -21.88 6.36
N ARG A 213 2.74 -22.99 6.11
CA ARG A 213 3.62 -23.14 4.95
C ARG A 213 2.79 -23.61 3.75
N GLY A 214 2.61 -22.72 2.79
CA GLY A 214 1.97 -22.97 1.50
C GLY A 214 2.27 -21.86 0.50
N PRO A 215 1.82 -21.98 -0.76
CA PRO A 215 1.98 -20.93 -1.76
C PRO A 215 1.16 -19.67 -1.42
N ASN A 216 0.20 -19.79 -0.51
CA ASN A 216 -0.70 -18.74 -0.08
C ASN A 216 -0.42 -18.32 1.36
N TYR A 217 -0.82 -17.10 1.68
CA TYR A 217 -0.77 -16.48 2.99
C TYR A 217 -2.20 -16.37 3.51
N TYR A 218 -2.40 -16.73 4.77
CA TYR A 218 -3.69 -16.64 5.44
C TYR A 218 -3.54 -15.79 6.69
N MET A 219 -4.60 -15.09 7.07
CA MET A 219 -4.66 -14.30 8.29
C MET A 219 -4.46 -15.20 9.51
N ASP A 220 -3.70 -14.73 10.49
CA ASP A 220 -3.56 -15.39 11.78
C ASP A 220 -4.90 -15.40 12.52
N ASP A 221 -5.23 -16.51 13.19
CA ASP A 221 -6.54 -16.69 13.85
C ASP A 221 -6.82 -15.62 14.92
N GLY A 222 -5.78 -15.14 15.62
CA GLY A 222 -5.91 -14.06 16.59
C GLY A 222 -6.24 -12.74 15.90
N VAL A 223 -5.54 -12.43 14.81
CA VAL A 223 -5.83 -11.24 13.98
C VAL A 223 -7.21 -11.32 13.33
N GLU A 224 -7.61 -12.49 12.86
CA GLU A 224 -8.93 -12.74 12.26
C GLU A 224 -10.05 -12.52 13.28
N SER A 225 -9.84 -12.92 14.54
CA SER A 225 -10.79 -12.69 15.63
C SER A 225 -10.96 -11.21 15.95
N GLU A 226 -9.88 -10.43 15.92
CA GLU A 226 -9.92 -8.99 16.19
C GLU A 226 -10.47 -8.18 15.01
N LEU A 227 -10.12 -8.54 13.77
CA LEU A 227 -10.48 -7.76 12.58
C LEU A 227 -11.73 -8.24 11.85
N SER A 228 -12.30 -9.39 12.22
CA SER A 228 -13.55 -9.94 11.66
C SER A 228 -13.67 -9.80 10.13
N PRO A 229 -12.74 -10.34 9.32
CA PRO A 229 -12.78 -10.23 7.87
C PRO A 229 -14.06 -10.84 7.29
N CYS A 230 -14.74 -10.12 6.39
CA CYS A 230 -16.01 -10.55 5.82
C CYS A 230 -15.91 -11.80 4.91
N ARG A 231 -14.68 -12.24 4.58
CA ARG A 231 -14.42 -13.41 3.73
C ARG A 231 -13.39 -14.32 4.40
N SER A 232 -13.88 -15.41 4.98
CA SER A 232 -13.07 -16.49 5.53
C SER A 232 -13.56 -17.84 5.03
N GLY A 233 -12.61 -18.72 4.71
CA GLY A 233 -12.88 -20.10 4.30
C GLY A 233 -12.54 -21.10 5.40
N ALA A 234 -12.50 -22.39 5.04
CA ALA A 234 -12.07 -23.45 5.96
C ALA A 234 -10.64 -23.24 6.50
N ASP A 235 -9.80 -22.56 5.70
CA ASP A 235 -8.43 -22.20 6.04
C ASP A 235 -8.32 -20.74 6.56
N GLY A 236 -9.42 -20.10 6.97
CA GLY A 236 -9.43 -18.69 7.40
C GLY A 236 -9.40 -17.67 6.26
N CYS A 237 -9.09 -16.42 6.57
CA CYS A 237 -9.06 -15.32 5.60
C CYS A 237 -7.78 -15.36 4.73
N HIS A 238 -7.95 -15.38 3.40
CA HIS A 238 -6.83 -15.43 2.45
C HIS A 238 -6.21 -14.06 2.17
N LEU A 239 -4.89 -13.92 2.35
CA LEU A 239 -4.10 -12.69 2.18
C LEU A 239 -3.12 -12.70 0.98
N GLY A 240 -3.25 -13.66 0.06
CA GLY A 240 -2.55 -13.66 -1.25
C GLY A 240 -1.80 -14.96 -1.54
N GLY A 241 -1.52 -15.34 -2.79
CA GLY A 241 -0.30 -14.96 -3.53
C GLY A 241 -0.32 -13.66 -4.36
N PHE A 242 -1.47 -13.25 -4.89
CA PHE A 242 -1.73 -11.88 -5.36
C PHE A 242 -2.49 -11.16 -4.24
N LYS A 243 -1.91 -10.12 -3.62
CA LYS A 243 -2.42 -9.49 -2.39
C LYS A 243 -3.86 -8.95 -2.65
N PRO A 244 -4.93 -9.49 -2.03
CA PRO A 244 -6.31 -9.02 -2.25
C PRO A 244 -6.67 -7.76 -1.46
N ALA A 245 -7.82 -7.16 -1.76
CA ALA A 245 -8.50 -6.27 -0.81
C ALA A 245 -9.35 -7.12 0.14
N VAL A 246 -9.29 -6.83 1.45
CA VAL A 246 -10.07 -7.53 2.48
C VAL A 246 -10.94 -6.52 3.19
N ARG A 247 -12.26 -6.75 3.20
CA ARG A 247 -13.19 -6.01 4.05
C ARG A 247 -13.26 -6.66 5.42
N CYS A 248 -13.27 -5.84 6.45
CA CYS A 248 -13.32 -6.21 7.85
C CYS A 248 -14.58 -5.60 8.47
N ASP A 249 -15.35 -6.44 9.19
CA ASP A 249 -16.58 -6.05 9.88
C ASP A 249 -16.27 -5.55 11.29
N VAL A 250 -15.46 -4.50 11.34
CA VAL A 250 -15.06 -3.77 12.55
C VAL A 250 -15.15 -2.29 12.27
N ASP A 251 -15.48 -1.52 13.30
CA ASP A 251 -15.44 -0.07 13.22
C ASP A 251 -14.01 0.47 13.37
N SER A 252 -13.87 1.77 13.16
CA SER A 252 -12.58 2.46 13.26
C SER A 252 -11.99 2.41 14.66
N GLU A 253 -12.82 2.45 15.71
CA GLU A 253 -12.36 2.43 17.10
C GLU A 253 -11.71 1.08 17.43
N ALA A 254 -12.40 -0.02 17.15
CA ALA A 254 -11.87 -1.37 17.32
C ALA A 254 -10.59 -1.60 16.51
N PHE A 255 -10.52 -1.09 15.28
CA PHE A 255 -9.29 -1.17 14.47
C PHE A 255 -8.13 -0.40 15.09
N LEU A 256 -8.36 0.81 15.59
CA LEU A 256 -7.33 1.63 16.22
C LEU A 256 -6.85 0.99 17.53
N GLU A 257 -7.76 0.41 18.32
CA GLU A 257 -7.40 -0.38 19.51
C GLU A 257 -6.53 -1.59 19.15
N PHE A 258 -6.88 -2.32 18.08
CA PHE A 258 -6.05 -3.41 17.55
C PHE A 258 -4.64 -2.93 17.18
N VAL A 259 -4.53 -1.82 16.43
CA VAL A 259 -3.23 -1.24 16.05
C VAL A 259 -2.43 -0.87 17.29
N GLN A 260 -3.05 -0.19 18.25
CA GLN A 260 -2.39 0.24 19.48
C GLN A 260 -1.89 -0.97 20.28
N SER A 261 -2.75 -1.95 20.54
CA SER A 261 -2.40 -3.17 21.30
C SER A 261 -1.25 -3.93 20.63
N ALA A 262 -1.31 -4.10 19.30
CA ALA A 262 -0.28 -4.81 18.57
C ALA A 262 1.08 -4.09 18.62
N THR A 263 1.09 -2.75 18.57
CA THR A 263 2.33 -1.97 18.70
C THR A 263 2.92 -1.95 20.12
N ASP A 264 2.06 -2.02 21.14
CA ASP A 264 2.46 -2.12 22.54
C ASP A 264 3.04 -3.50 22.88
N ASP A 265 2.48 -4.57 22.33
CA ASP A 265 2.98 -5.93 22.57
C ASP A 265 4.37 -6.16 21.97
N VAL A 266 4.66 -5.59 20.79
CA VAL A 266 6.02 -5.57 20.25
C VAL A 266 7.00 -4.84 21.19
N SER A 267 6.51 -3.85 21.94
CA SER A 267 7.31 -3.16 22.97
C SER A 267 7.52 -4.00 24.22
N ARG A 268 6.52 -4.82 24.63
CA ARG A 268 6.53 -5.60 25.89
C ARG A 268 7.33 -6.89 25.82
N VAL A 269 7.38 -7.60 24.69
CA VAL A 269 8.23 -8.79 24.51
C VAL A 269 9.69 -8.49 24.88
N ARG A 270 10.10 -7.23 24.77
CA ARG A 270 11.43 -6.72 25.13
C ARG A 270 11.73 -6.68 26.64
N THR A 271 10.74 -6.50 27.51
CA THR A 271 10.99 -6.32 28.96
C THR A 271 11.24 -7.66 29.66
N THR A 272 10.78 -8.77 29.08
CA THR A 272 10.83 -10.10 29.71
C THR A 272 12.10 -10.89 29.36
N VAL A 273 12.95 -10.38 28.46
CA VAL A 273 14.19 -11.04 27.99
C VAL A 273 15.45 -10.25 28.40
N GLY A 274 15.33 -9.34 29.38
CA GLY A 274 16.43 -8.56 29.96
C GLY A 274 17.04 -9.20 31.21
#